data_AF-A0A354SMC2-F1
#
_entry.id   AF-A0A354SMC2-F1
#
_cell.length_a   1.000
_cell.length_b   1.000
_cell.length_c   1.000
_cell.angle_alpha   90.00
_cell.angle_beta   90.00
_cell.angle_gamma   90.00
#
_symmetry.space_group_name_H-M   'P 1'
#
loop_
_entity.id
_entity.type
_entity.pdbx_description
1 polymer ?
#
loop_
_entity_poly.entity_id
_entity_poly.type
_entity_poly.pdbx_seq_one_letter_code
_entity_poly.pdbx_strand_id
1 'polypeptide(L)'
;MKKINVLFFLSCILILLSSCSTRDGVKYNLGRWKLEKREVYLPSKLEEGEKCHYESIVRGGIFKNFRFTAKLKLSDRGLAKFWFHTDKKLSKGYRIFINDNNETEKRRTGSIEGIRSRYKNPVPSGNVFKLEVEVDGKVITIKVNDEVFVEYTQPDSVYRLPENRTMILDEKGGLFA
;
A
#
# COMPACT_ATOMS: atom_id res chain seq x y z
N MET A 1 45.76 -21.10 -57.31
CA MET A 1 45.44 -22.20 -56.37
C MET A 1 45.24 -21.62 -54.97
N LYS A 2 44.00 -21.63 -54.47
CA LYS A 2 43.59 -21.72 -53.05
C LYS A 2 42.07 -21.81 -53.05
N LYS A 3 41.54 -23.00 -52.74
CA LYS A 3 40.10 -23.24 -52.51
C LYS A 3 39.84 -22.95 -51.03
N ILE A 4 38.81 -22.16 -50.73
CA ILE A 4 38.23 -22.05 -49.39
C ILE A 4 36.76 -22.43 -49.54
N ASN A 5 36.39 -23.52 -48.89
CA ASN A 5 35.02 -23.97 -48.67
C ASN A 5 34.68 -23.77 -47.18
N VAL A 6 33.37 -23.85 -46.89
CA VAL A 6 32.76 -24.08 -45.57
C VAL A 6 32.59 -22.75 -44.78
N LEU A 7 31.44 -22.34 -44.24
CA LEU A 7 30.41 -23.08 -43.50
C LEU A 7 29.11 -22.25 -43.36
N PHE A 8 27.98 -22.97 -43.32
CA PHE A 8 26.66 -22.63 -42.75
C PHE A 8 26.61 -21.51 -41.70
N PHE A 9 25.60 -20.62 -41.77
CA PHE A 9 24.82 -20.21 -40.59
C PHE A 9 23.40 -19.77 -41.00
N LEU A 10 22.46 -20.70 -40.84
CA LEU A 10 21.01 -20.49 -40.84
C LEU A 10 20.57 -20.44 -39.37
N SER A 11 20.42 -19.25 -38.78
CA SER A 11 19.90 -18.97 -37.42
C SER A 11 20.11 -17.47 -37.18
N CYS A 12 19.20 -16.57 -36.79
CA CYS A 12 17.96 -16.64 -36.02
C CYS A 12 16.96 -15.63 -36.61
N ILE A 13 15.75 -16.11 -36.89
CA ILE A 13 14.54 -15.29 -36.81
C ILE A 13 14.25 -15.06 -35.30
N LEU A 14 13.61 -13.93 -34.98
CA LEU A 14 12.63 -13.71 -33.90
C LEU A 14 12.94 -12.57 -32.90
N ILE A 15 12.11 -11.53 -33.04
CA ILE A 15 11.34 -10.86 -31.98
C ILE A 15 12.12 -10.02 -30.95
N LEU A 16 12.21 -8.72 -31.22
CA LEU A 16 12.25 -7.68 -30.19
C LEU A 16 10.82 -7.17 -29.94
N LEU A 17 9.98 -8.02 -29.36
CA LEU A 17 8.86 -7.53 -28.55
C LEU A 17 9.45 -7.28 -27.17
N SER A 18 9.70 -6.01 -26.87
CA SER A 18 9.88 -5.57 -25.50
C SER A 18 8.62 -5.92 -24.72
N SER A 19 8.67 -7.08 -24.06
CA SER A 19 7.70 -7.47 -23.06
C SER A 19 7.72 -6.41 -21.99
N CYS A 20 6.68 -5.56 -21.99
CA CYS A 20 6.27 -4.88 -20.77
C CYS A 20 5.80 -5.99 -19.83
N SER A 21 6.76 -6.53 -19.07
CA SER A 21 6.43 -7.46 -17.99
C SER A 21 5.64 -6.65 -16.97
N THR A 22 4.31 -6.80 -17.01
CA THR A 22 3.50 -6.59 -15.82
C THR A 22 4.11 -7.50 -14.76
N ARG A 23 4.84 -6.91 -13.81
CA ARG A 23 5.38 -7.62 -12.66
C ARG A 23 4.18 -8.21 -11.94
N ASP A 24 3.92 -9.49 -12.18
CA ASP A 24 2.94 -10.24 -11.43
C ASP A 24 3.24 -10.06 -9.94
N GLY A 25 2.30 -9.44 -9.23
CA GLY A 25 2.43 -9.21 -7.80
C GLY A 25 2.71 -10.53 -7.10
N VAL A 26 3.80 -10.56 -6.33
CA VAL A 26 4.18 -11.72 -5.51
C VAL A 26 3.00 -12.08 -4.61
N LYS A 27 2.53 -13.32 -4.70
CA LYS A 27 1.44 -13.84 -3.85
C LYS A 27 2.01 -14.19 -2.48
N TYR A 28 1.61 -13.44 -1.45
CA TYR A 28 1.94 -13.74 -0.06
C TYR A 28 0.80 -14.56 0.57
N ASN A 29 1.14 -15.61 1.30
CA ASN A 29 0.15 -16.41 2.06
C ASN A 29 -0.11 -15.72 3.41
N LEU A 30 -1.25 -15.03 3.53
CA LEU A 30 -1.52 -14.16 4.67
C LEU A 30 -2.26 -14.84 5.84
N GLY A 31 -2.49 -16.16 5.83
CA GLY A 31 -3.28 -16.83 6.87
C GLY A 31 -4.78 -16.79 6.57
N ARG A 32 -5.66 -16.46 7.54
CA ARG A 32 -7.15 -16.52 7.45
C ARG A 32 -7.80 -15.62 6.37
N TRP A 33 -7.02 -15.09 5.45
CA TRP A 33 -7.43 -14.25 4.35
C TRP A 33 -7.73 -15.14 3.14
N LYS A 34 -8.97 -15.10 2.64
CA LYS A 34 -9.28 -15.71 1.35
C LYS A 34 -8.88 -14.74 0.24
N LEU A 35 -7.81 -15.09 -0.47
CA LEU A 35 -7.43 -14.50 -1.76
C LEU A 35 -8.35 -15.07 -2.85
N GLU A 36 -9.53 -14.49 -3.02
CA GLU A 36 -10.30 -14.67 -4.24
C GLU A 36 -10.14 -13.42 -5.11
N LYS A 37 -9.33 -13.55 -6.16
CA LYS A 37 -9.08 -12.55 -7.22
C LYS A 37 -8.63 -11.17 -6.72
N ARG A 38 -7.30 -10.92 -6.71
CA ARG A 38 -6.62 -9.59 -6.69
C ARG A 38 -7.04 -8.57 -5.62
N GLU A 39 -7.95 -8.93 -4.72
CA GLU A 39 -8.51 -8.05 -3.70
C GLU A 39 -8.38 -8.74 -2.35
N VAL A 40 -7.86 -8.00 -1.37
CA VAL A 40 -7.78 -8.45 0.00
C VAL A 40 -9.12 -8.15 0.68
N TYR A 41 -9.93 -9.18 0.91
CA TYR A 41 -11.16 -9.11 1.70
C TYR A 41 -10.79 -9.27 3.18
N LEU A 42 -11.12 -8.29 4.03
CA LEU A 42 -11.04 -8.44 5.48
C LEU A 42 -12.19 -9.33 5.97
N PRO A 43 -11.95 -10.57 6.45
CA PRO A 43 -12.97 -11.41 7.02
C PRO A 43 -12.84 -11.33 8.54
N SER A 44 -13.30 -10.24 9.13
CA SER A 44 -13.70 -10.25 10.53
C SER A 44 -14.69 -9.13 10.73
N LYS A 45 -15.94 -9.54 10.88
CA LYS A 45 -17.05 -8.80 11.49
C LYS A 45 -16.48 -7.77 12.49
N LEU A 46 -16.61 -6.48 12.18
CA LEU A 46 -16.45 -5.43 13.19
C LEU A 46 -17.76 -5.44 13.97
N GLU A 47 -17.82 -6.27 15.01
CA GLU A 47 -18.89 -6.18 15.99
C GLU A 47 -18.60 -5.05 16.97
N GLU A 48 -19.71 -4.50 17.45
CA GLU A 48 -19.84 -3.24 18.15
C GLU A 48 -19.05 -3.20 19.46
N GLY A 49 -18.45 -2.05 19.74
CA GLY A 49 -18.01 -1.69 21.08
C GLY A 49 -16.88 -2.54 21.66
N GLU A 50 -15.70 -2.55 21.05
CA GLU A 50 -14.44 -2.58 21.80
C GLU A 50 -13.24 -2.23 20.90
N LYS A 51 -12.20 -1.70 21.54
CA LYS A 51 -10.99 -1.09 20.96
C LYS A 51 -10.47 -1.87 19.74
N CYS A 52 -10.34 -1.21 18.59
CA CYS A 52 -9.66 -1.78 17.42
C CYS A 52 -8.18 -2.02 17.74
N HIS A 53 -7.86 -3.22 18.22
CA HIS A 53 -6.52 -3.78 18.13
C HIS A 53 -6.52 -4.73 16.95
N TYR A 54 -5.95 -4.28 15.84
CA TYR A 54 -5.76 -5.07 14.65
C TYR A 54 -4.28 -5.11 14.35
N GLU A 55 -3.63 -6.23 14.67
CA GLU A 55 -2.30 -6.55 14.18
C GLU A 55 -2.45 -7.58 13.07
N SER A 56 -2.46 -7.12 11.82
CA SER A 56 -2.10 -7.99 10.71
C SER A 56 -0.69 -7.64 10.26
N ILE A 57 0.29 -8.31 10.84
CA ILE A 57 1.53 -8.52 10.09
C ILE A 57 1.13 -9.39 8.89
N VAL A 58 1.11 -8.79 7.71
CA VAL A 58 1.17 -9.53 6.44
C VAL A 58 2.39 -10.45 6.57
N ARG A 59 2.17 -11.73 6.91
CA ARG A 59 3.26 -12.68 7.17
C ARG A 59 4.00 -12.94 5.86
N GLY A 60 5.12 -12.23 5.72
CA GLY A 60 6.06 -12.39 4.61
C GLY A 60 6.07 -11.19 3.67
N GLY A 61 7.26 -10.72 3.37
CA GLY A 61 7.54 -9.66 2.41
C GLY A 61 8.14 -8.41 3.05
N ILE A 62 9.18 -7.87 2.42
CA ILE A 62 9.62 -6.49 2.60
C ILE A 62 9.17 -5.77 1.32
N PHE A 63 8.30 -4.78 1.48
CA PHE A 63 7.63 -4.12 0.36
C PHE A 63 8.23 -2.74 0.15
N LYS A 64 8.84 -2.53 -1.02
CA LYS A 64 9.41 -1.23 -1.43
C LYS A 64 8.43 -0.42 -2.27
N ASN A 65 7.95 -1.02 -3.37
CA ASN A 65 6.87 -0.47 -4.18
C ASN A 65 5.72 -1.45 -4.13
N PHE A 66 4.49 -0.96 -3.98
CA PHE A 66 3.34 -1.81 -3.84
C PHE A 66 2.05 -1.07 -4.20
N ARG A 67 1.01 -1.85 -4.51
CA ARG A 67 -0.38 -1.39 -4.49
C ARG A 67 -1.13 -2.27 -3.51
N PHE A 68 -1.59 -1.68 -2.43
CA PHE A 68 -2.46 -2.31 -1.44
C PHE A 68 -3.90 -1.89 -1.72
N THR A 69 -4.83 -2.84 -1.70
CA THR A 69 -6.25 -2.58 -1.91
C THR A 69 -7.06 -3.35 -0.87
N ALA A 70 -8.00 -2.67 -0.22
CA ALA A 70 -8.90 -3.28 0.74
C ALA A 70 -10.33 -2.74 0.59
N LYS A 71 -11.31 -3.61 0.83
CA LYS A 71 -12.72 -3.23 0.97
C LYS A 71 -13.06 -3.17 2.45
N LEU A 72 -13.41 -1.98 2.94
CA LEU A 72 -13.52 -1.65 4.36
C LEU A 72 -14.94 -1.18 4.68
N LYS A 73 -15.37 -1.41 5.91
CA LYS A 73 -16.52 -0.74 6.54
C LYS A 73 -16.08 -0.36 7.95
N LEU A 74 -16.40 0.82 8.42
CA LEU A 74 -16.13 1.22 9.80
C LEU A 74 -17.42 1.11 10.62
N SER A 75 -17.26 0.82 11.91
CA SER A 75 -18.32 1.05 12.91
C SER A 75 -18.54 2.55 13.10
N ASP A 76 -19.66 2.95 13.70
CA ASP A 76 -19.87 4.35 14.10
C ASP A 76 -18.68 4.84 14.92
N ARG A 77 -18.20 6.05 14.63
CA ARG A 77 -17.03 6.69 15.27
C ARG A 77 -15.73 5.88 15.19
N GLY A 78 -15.68 4.88 14.31
CA GLY A 78 -14.56 3.94 14.17
C GLY A 78 -13.27 4.63 13.74
N LEU A 79 -12.17 4.21 14.36
CA LEU A 79 -10.82 4.68 14.06
C LEU A 79 -9.86 3.49 13.98
N ALA A 80 -9.15 3.42 12.87
CA ALA A 80 -8.03 2.53 12.65
C ALA A 80 -6.92 3.29 11.91
N LYS A 81 -5.77 2.64 11.79
CA LYS A 81 -4.67 3.10 10.96
C LYS A 81 -4.15 1.94 10.12
N PHE A 82 -3.56 2.27 8.98
CA PHE A 82 -2.77 1.32 8.19
C PHE A 82 -1.34 1.84 8.12
N TRP A 83 -0.39 0.99 8.52
CA TRP A 83 1.03 1.28 8.54
C TRP A 83 1.71 0.65 7.33
N PHE A 84 2.67 1.36 6.74
CA PHE A 84 3.49 0.82 5.67
C PHE A 84 4.93 1.35 5.72
N HIS A 85 5.86 0.61 5.09
CA HIS A 85 7.31 0.79 5.29
C HIS A 85 7.70 0.73 6.77
N THR A 86 6.90 0.05 7.59
CA THR A 86 7.12 -0.03 9.04
C THR A 86 8.01 -1.21 9.41
N ASP A 87 8.36 -1.30 10.70
CA ASP A 87 9.03 -2.45 11.29
C ASP A 87 8.08 -3.22 12.23
N LYS A 88 8.57 -4.33 12.80
CA LYS A 88 7.77 -5.15 13.73
C LYS A 88 7.38 -4.41 15.02
N LYS A 89 8.02 -3.28 15.32
CA LYS A 89 7.75 -2.46 16.51
C LYS A 89 6.87 -1.25 16.18
N LEU A 90 6.40 -1.13 14.94
CA LEU A 90 5.63 0.00 14.43
C LEU A 90 6.33 1.35 14.67
N SER A 91 7.67 1.36 14.65
CA SER A 91 8.48 2.51 15.09
C SER A 91 8.86 3.48 13.96
N LYS A 92 8.62 3.08 12.71
CA LYS A 92 8.98 3.83 11.50
C LYS A 92 7.93 3.71 10.41
N GLY A 93 8.13 4.43 9.30
CA GLY A 93 7.26 4.38 8.13
C GLY A 93 6.05 5.31 8.28
N TYR A 94 5.14 5.20 7.33
CA TYR A 94 3.96 6.04 7.28
C TYR A 94 2.74 5.33 7.85
N ARG A 95 1.78 6.16 8.26
CA ARG A 95 0.52 5.73 8.85
C ARG A 95 -0.58 6.55 8.20
N ILE A 96 -1.60 5.86 7.70
CA ILE A 96 -2.80 6.51 7.18
C ILE A 96 -3.95 6.31 8.15
N PHE A 97 -4.77 7.34 8.31
CA PHE A 97 -6.00 7.23 9.08
C PHE A 97 -7.06 6.48 8.28
N ILE A 98 -7.82 5.64 8.95
CA ILE A 98 -9.06 5.02 8.49
C ILE A 98 -10.09 5.40 9.56
N ASN A 99 -10.82 6.49 9.33
CA ASN A 99 -11.58 7.19 10.36
C ASN A 99 -12.94 7.60 9.85
N ASP A 100 -13.99 7.19 10.57
CA ASP A 100 -15.36 7.64 10.41
C ASP A 100 -15.74 8.52 11.59
N ASN A 101 -15.62 9.85 11.45
CA ASN A 101 -16.17 10.79 12.43
C ASN A 101 -15.76 10.61 13.90
N ASN A 102 -14.56 10.05 14.18
CA ASN A 102 -14.07 9.91 15.55
C ASN A 102 -14.07 11.25 16.33
N GLU A 103 -14.31 11.15 17.63
CA GLU A 103 -14.51 12.31 18.51
C GLU A 103 -13.22 13.11 18.74
N THR A 104 -12.08 12.44 18.87
CA THR A 104 -10.79 13.08 19.20
C THR A 104 -9.94 13.28 17.96
N GLU A 105 -9.92 12.31 17.05
CA GLU A 105 -9.18 12.40 15.79
C GLU A 105 -10.05 13.00 14.68
N LYS A 106 -9.65 14.18 14.18
CA LYS A 106 -10.37 14.92 13.15
C LYS A 106 -9.92 14.59 11.72
N ARG A 107 -8.73 14.01 11.56
CA ARG A 107 -8.19 13.60 10.24
C ARG A 107 -8.96 12.39 9.74
N ARG A 108 -9.43 12.46 8.50
CA ARG A 108 -10.33 11.46 7.91
C ARG A 108 -9.59 10.38 7.13
N THR A 109 -10.32 9.34 6.76
CA THR A 109 -9.82 8.23 5.93
C THR A 109 -8.94 8.71 4.78
N GLY A 110 -7.74 8.14 4.69
CA GLY A 110 -6.74 8.48 3.68
C GLY A 110 -5.79 9.62 4.04
N SER A 111 -5.96 10.28 5.19
CA SER A 111 -4.98 11.25 5.69
C SER A 111 -3.67 10.56 6.09
N ILE A 112 -2.52 11.12 5.69
CA ILE A 112 -1.20 10.67 6.16
C ILE A 112 -0.87 11.43 7.44
N GLU A 113 -0.68 10.72 8.55
CA GLU A 113 -0.41 11.32 9.85
C GLU A 113 0.84 12.19 9.83
N GLY A 114 0.74 13.41 10.36
CA GLY A 114 1.86 14.36 10.44
C GLY A 114 2.35 14.95 9.11
N ILE A 115 1.77 14.53 7.96
CA ILE A 115 2.28 14.88 6.63
C ILE A 115 1.21 15.54 5.76
N ARG A 116 0.06 14.86 5.57
CA ARG A 116 -1.01 15.34 4.69
C ARG A 116 -2.37 15.00 5.26
N SER A 117 -2.94 15.94 5.99
CA SER A 117 -4.24 15.82 6.64
C SER A 117 -5.39 16.19 5.69
N ARG A 118 -6.49 15.46 5.80
CA ARG A 118 -7.78 15.77 5.17
C ARG A 118 -8.87 15.70 6.23
N TYR A 119 -9.82 16.62 6.18
CA TYR A 119 -10.84 16.78 7.24
C TYR A 119 -12.28 16.51 6.76
N LYS A 120 -12.48 16.48 5.44
CA LYS A 120 -13.75 16.07 4.82
C LYS A 120 -13.81 14.55 4.72
N ASN A 121 -14.92 13.94 5.14
CA ASN A 121 -15.11 12.51 4.93
C ASN A 121 -15.24 12.20 3.44
N PRO A 122 -14.42 11.29 2.90
CA PRO A 122 -14.59 10.82 1.52
C PRO A 122 -15.75 9.81 1.38
N VAL A 123 -16.24 9.25 2.49
CA VAL A 123 -17.25 8.20 2.52
C VAL A 123 -18.29 8.55 3.59
N PRO A 124 -19.61 8.41 3.31
CA PRO A 124 -20.64 8.50 4.33
C PRO A 124 -20.48 7.43 5.42
N SER A 125 -20.84 7.75 6.66
CA SER A 125 -20.72 6.85 7.80
C SER A 125 -21.50 5.55 7.59
N GLY A 126 -20.93 4.42 8.04
CA GLY A 126 -21.56 3.10 7.94
C GLY A 126 -21.53 2.43 6.54
N ASN A 127 -21.03 3.11 5.51
CA ASN A 127 -20.91 2.54 4.17
C ASN A 127 -19.64 1.70 4.00
N VAL A 128 -19.74 0.69 3.15
CA VAL A 128 -18.57 -0.05 2.65
C VAL A 128 -17.86 0.82 1.61
N PHE A 129 -16.53 0.86 1.65
CA PHE A 129 -15.70 1.62 0.69
C PHE A 129 -14.44 0.86 0.29
N LYS A 130 -13.86 1.25 -0.84
CA LYS A 130 -12.55 0.75 -1.30
C LYS A 130 -11.46 1.73 -0.88
N LEU A 131 -10.42 1.22 -0.22
CA LEU A 131 -9.19 1.93 0.05
C LEU A 131 -8.08 1.36 -0.82
N GLU A 132 -7.34 2.23 -1.50
CA GLU A 132 -6.12 1.86 -2.22
C GLU A 132 -4.97 2.72 -1.73
N VAL A 133 -3.83 2.08 -1.43
CA VAL A 133 -2.57 2.74 -1.08
C VAL A 133 -1.51 2.23 -2.03
N GLU A 134 -0.96 3.13 -2.82
CA GLU A 134 0.11 2.84 -3.76
C GLU A 134 1.37 3.57 -3.34
N VAL A 135 2.49 2.84 -3.36
CA VAL A 135 3.83 3.40 -3.24
C VAL A 135 4.61 3.02 -4.49
N ASP A 136 5.04 4.03 -5.24
CA ASP A 136 5.93 3.88 -6.38
C ASP A 136 7.14 4.80 -6.24
N GLY A 137 8.28 4.21 -5.88
CA GLY A 137 9.50 4.94 -5.57
C GLY A 137 9.32 5.82 -4.34
N LYS A 138 9.14 7.12 -4.55
CA LYS A 138 8.92 8.12 -3.50
C LYS A 138 7.50 8.69 -3.48
N VAL A 139 6.66 8.26 -4.42
CA VAL A 139 5.28 8.74 -4.55
C VAL A 139 4.37 7.81 -3.75
N ILE A 140 3.53 8.41 -2.90
CA ILE A 140 2.47 7.77 -2.13
C ILE A 140 1.15 8.30 -2.66
N THR A 141 0.32 7.43 -3.20
CA THR A 141 -1.02 7.76 -3.69
C THR A 141 -2.06 6.98 -2.89
N ILE A 142 -3.05 7.68 -2.35
CA ILE A 142 -4.13 7.10 -1.57
C ILE A 142 -5.44 7.42 -2.27
N LYS A 143 -6.18 6.38 -2.63
CA LYS A 143 -7.51 6.50 -3.24
C LYS A 143 -8.59 5.95 -2.32
N VAL A 144 -9.74 6.61 -2.35
CA VAL A 144 -10.95 6.15 -1.67
C VAL A 144 -12.06 6.11 -2.70
N ASN A 145 -12.68 4.95 -2.89
CA ASN A 145 -13.64 4.70 -3.98
C ASN A 145 -13.11 5.14 -5.36
N ASP A 146 -11.87 4.74 -5.66
CA ASP A 146 -11.16 5.01 -6.91
C ASP A 146 -10.82 6.49 -7.18
N GLU A 147 -11.23 7.42 -6.31
CA GLU A 147 -10.85 8.83 -6.36
C GLU A 147 -9.54 9.07 -5.61
N VAL A 148 -8.60 9.80 -6.24
CA VAL A 148 -7.36 10.23 -5.57
C VAL A 148 -7.70 11.23 -4.47
N PHE A 149 -7.45 10.82 -3.23
CA PHE A 149 -7.78 11.62 -2.05
C PHE A 149 -6.54 12.31 -1.47
N VAL A 150 -5.42 11.60 -1.47
CA VAL A 150 -4.10 12.13 -1.11
C VAL A 150 -3.07 11.65 -2.12
N GLU A 151 -2.22 12.57 -2.54
CA GLU A 151 -0.98 12.28 -3.25
C GLU A 151 0.14 13.02 -2.54
N TYR A 152 1.25 12.33 -2.30
CA TYR A 152 2.41 12.87 -1.60
C TYR A 152 3.69 12.29 -2.18
N THR A 153 4.65 13.15 -2.51
CA THR A 153 6.00 12.72 -2.88
C THR A 153 6.95 13.00 -1.73
N GLN A 154 7.65 11.97 -1.24
CA GLN A 154 8.72 12.16 -0.28
C GLN A 154 9.91 12.86 -0.97
N PRO A 155 10.33 14.06 -0.52
CA PRO A 155 11.48 14.73 -1.10
C PRO A 155 12.78 13.99 -0.78
N ASP A 156 13.86 14.27 -1.50
CA ASP A 156 15.18 13.68 -1.21
C ASP A 156 15.72 14.13 0.15
N SER A 157 15.59 15.44 0.44
CA SER A 157 15.90 16.02 1.74
C SER A 157 14.61 16.22 2.54
N VAL A 158 14.32 15.27 3.42
CA VAL A 158 13.07 15.22 4.17
C VAL A 158 13.18 15.99 5.48
N TYR A 159 12.44 17.09 5.60
CA TYR A 159 12.21 17.73 6.89
C TYR A 159 11.05 17.05 7.64
N ARG A 160 11.25 16.79 8.93
CA ARG A 160 10.23 16.27 9.86
C ARG A 160 10.37 16.99 11.19
N LEU A 161 9.25 17.21 11.86
CA LEU A 161 9.26 17.54 13.28
C LEU A 161 9.88 16.37 14.08
N PRO A 162 10.50 16.64 15.25
CA PRO A 162 11.22 15.61 16.02
C PRO A 162 10.41 14.33 16.29
N GLU A 163 9.12 14.46 16.55
CA GLU A 163 8.18 13.37 16.82
C GLU A 163 7.86 12.51 15.59
N ASN A 164 8.06 13.04 14.38
CA ASN A 164 7.75 12.38 13.10
C ASN A 164 9.02 12.01 12.32
N ARG A 165 10.20 12.10 12.93
CA ARG A 165 11.51 11.87 12.26
C ARG A 165 11.64 10.52 11.56
N THR A 166 10.92 9.50 12.04
CA THR A 166 10.93 8.14 11.48
C THR A 166 9.85 7.89 10.42
N MET A 167 9.03 8.90 10.11
CA MET A 167 8.00 8.83 9.07
C MET A 167 8.59 9.09 7.69
N ILE A 168 9.36 8.10 7.23
CA ILE A 168 10.07 8.07 5.96
C ILE A 168 9.90 6.71 5.28
N LEU A 169 9.94 6.69 3.95
CA LEU A 169 9.98 5.49 3.14
C LEU A 169 11.36 4.88 3.28
N ASP A 170 11.42 3.63 3.72
CA ASP A 170 12.65 2.83 3.68
C ASP A 170 12.99 2.42 2.23
N GLU A 171 14.21 2.68 1.78
CA GLU A 171 14.68 2.33 0.44
C GLU A 171 14.75 0.81 0.20
N LYS A 172 14.87 0.03 1.28
CA LYS A 172 14.81 -1.43 1.24
C LYS A 172 13.37 -1.94 1.30
N GLY A 173 12.41 -1.06 1.55
CA GLY A 173 11.02 -1.40 1.83
C GLY A 173 10.75 -1.71 3.30
N GLY A 174 9.52 -2.04 3.63
CA GLY A 174 9.16 -2.45 4.99
C GLY A 174 7.91 -3.30 5.06
N LEU A 175 7.44 -3.50 6.28
CA LEU A 175 6.24 -4.27 6.58
C LEU A 175 4.98 -3.42 6.39
N PHE A 176 3.85 -4.12 6.32
CA PHE A 176 2.53 -3.56 6.56
C PHE A 176 2.03 -3.99 7.94
N ALA A 177 1.22 -3.13 8.57
CA ALA A 177 0.48 -3.46 9.77
C ALA A 177 -0.88 -2.75 9.78
#